data_AF-A0A3D2U308-F1
#
_entry.id   AF-A0A3D2U308-F1
#
_cell.length_a   1.000
_cell.length_b   1.000
_cell.length_c   1.000
_cell.angle_alpha   90.00
_cell.angle_beta   90.00
_cell.angle_gamma   90.00
#
_symmetry.space_group_name_H-M   'P 1'
#
loop_
_entity.id
_entity.type
_entity.pdbx_description
1 polymer ?
#
loop_
_entity_poly.entity_id
_entity_poly.type
_entity_poly.pdbx_seq_one_letter_code
_entity_poly.pdbx_strand_id
1 'polypeptide(L)'
;RVPGEAVPTSSKPGGARVRLADGSQLSCRALAATPRQVKLQTEHLGELAVPAAKVSAVRFGKAGQGVTESWLELLGRPIKRDRLVILKGKTLDYLDGVVGAITDKHVNFLLDGDEIPVPLSRVYGVIFFRKPGGRTRGTA
;
A
#
# COMPACT_ATOMS: atom_id res chain seq x y z
N ARG A 1 19.65 1.08 -25.64
CA ARG A 1 19.06 2.31 -25.04
C ARG A 1 17.59 2.01 -24.79
N VAL A 2 17.22 1.67 -23.56
CA VAL A 2 15.79 1.51 -23.19
C VAL A 2 15.22 2.90 -22.84
N PRO A 3 14.05 3.27 -23.37
CA PRO A 3 13.43 4.57 -23.13
C PRO A 3 12.84 4.64 -21.71
N GLY A 4 12.91 5.84 -21.13
CA GLY A 4 12.57 6.15 -19.77
C GLY A 4 11.16 5.71 -19.37
N GLU A 5 11.11 4.92 -18.30
CA GLU A 5 9.89 4.71 -17.55
C GLU A 5 9.64 5.99 -16.75
N ALA A 6 8.65 6.76 -17.18
CA ALA A 6 8.27 8.02 -16.56
C ALA A 6 8.00 7.78 -15.06
N VAL A 7 8.91 8.29 -14.23
CA VAL A 7 8.72 8.41 -12.80
C VAL A 7 7.56 9.39 -12.57
N PRO A 8 6.49 9.02 -11.86
CA PRO A 8 5.50 10.01 -11.46
C PRO A 8 6.15 10.95 -10.43
N THR A 9 6.66 12.09 -10.88
CA THR A 9 7.03 13.21 -10.02
C THR A 9 5.75 13.88 -9.52
N SER A 10 5.13 13.31 -8.48
CA SER A 10 4.00 13.94 -7.80
C SER A 10 4.44 14.36 -6.39
N SER A 11 4.90 15.61 -6.31
CA SER A 11 5.19 16.34 -5.08
C SER A 11 3.91 16.52 -4.27
N LYS A 12 3.69 15.67 -3.27
CA LYS A 12 2.85 16.02 -2.13
C LYS A 12 3.46 15.47 -0.85
N PRO A 13 3.79 16.30 0.16
CA PRO A 13 4.22 15.84 1.47
C PRO A 13 3.01 15.29 2.22
N GLY A 14 2.62 14.07 1.87
CA GLY A 14 1.71 13.23 2.61
C GLY A 14 2.40 11.89 2.79
N GLY A 15 3.39 11.84 3.70
CA GLY A 15 4.29 10.71 3.86
C GLY A 15 3.52 9.39 4.02
N ALA A 16 3.52 8.57 2.96
CA ALA A 16 3.01 7.22 3.02
C ALA A 16 3.99 6.36 3.82
N ARG A 17 3.46 5.46 4.65
CA ARG A 17 4.26 4.47 5.37
C ARG A 17 4.00 3.08 4.85
N VAL A 18 5.07 2.42 4.45
CA VAL A 18 5.06 1.05 3.94
C VAL A 18 5.63 0.14 5.01
N ARG A 19 4.85 -0.85 5.42
CA ARG A 19 5.30 -1.92 6.30
C ARG A 19 5.66 -3.14 5.46
N LEU A 20 6.88 -3.61 5.62
CA LEU A 20 7.39 -4.81 4.97
C LEU A 20 7.07 -6.07 5.77
N ALA A 21 7.26 -7.20 5.10
CA ALA A 21 7.07 -8.55 5.58
C ALA A 21 7.85 -8.91 6.85
N ASP A 22 9.03 -8.34 7.03
CA ASP A 22 9.89 -8.59 8.20
C ASP A 22 9.50 -7.70 9.39
N GLY A 23 8.58 -6.75 9.20
CA GLY A 23 8.19 -5.76 10.19
C GLY A 23 8.83 -4.38 9.98
N SER A 24 9.84 -4.27 9.11
CA SER A 24 10.45 -3.00 8.74
C SER A 24 9.42 -2.00 8.21
N GLN A 25 9.65 -0.71 8.48
CA GLN A 25 8.78 0.38 8.03
C GLN A 25 9.58 1.41 7.25
N LEU A 26 9.08 1.78 6.08
CA LEU A 26 9.66 2.78 5.20
C LEU A 26 8.70 3.96 5.07
N SER A 27 9.24 5.16 5.27
CA SER A 27 8.51 6.41 5.00
C SER A 27 8.88 6.91 3.61
N CYS A 28 7.86 7.23 2.80
CA CYS A 28 8.05 7.71 1.44
C CYS A 28 7.12 8.89 1.14
N ARG A 29 7.59 9.84 0.33
CA ARG A 29 6.79 11.01 -0.11
C ARG A 29 5.80 10.63 -1.21
N ALA A 30 6.17 9.68 -2.06
CA ALA A 30 5.32 9.14 -3.10
C ALA A 30 5.43 7.62 -3.16
N LEU A 31 4.35 6.98 -3.59
CA LEU A 31 4.26 5.54 -3.75
C LEU A 31 3.41 5.22 -4.96
N ALA A 32 3.87 4.28 -5.77
CA ALA A 32 3.08 3.60 -6.79
C ALA A 32 3.19 2.10 -6.57
N ALA A 33 2.08 1.39 -6.58
CA ALA A 33 2.09 -0.07 -6.47
C ALA A 33 1.49 -0.70 -7.72
N THR A 34 2.07 -1.82 -8.11
CA THR A 34 1.52 -2.75 -9.10
C THR A 34 1.40 -4.11 -8.41
N PRO A 35 0.67 -5.07 -8.99
CA PRO A 35 0.55 -6.42 -8.44
C PRO A 35 1.91 -7.13 -8.27
N ARG A 36 2.94 -6.66 -9.00
CA ARG A 36 4.27 -7.27 -9.03
C ARG A 36 5.28 -6.52 -8.15
N GLN A 37 5.23 -5.19 -8.14
CA GLN A 37 6.25 -4.34 -7.54
C GLN A 37 5.64 -3.05 -6.98
N VAL A 38 6.17 -2.60 -5.85
CA VAL A 38 5.89 -1.30 -5.25
C VAL A 38 7.11 -0.41 -5.43
N LYS A 39 6.90 0.73 -6.08
CA LYS A 39 7.88 1.80 -6.24
C LYS A 39 7.63 2.87 -5.19
N LEU A 40 8.68 3.25 -4.48
CA LEU A 40 8.66 4.16 -3.35
C LEU A 40 9.62 5.31 -3.65
N GLN A 41 9.23 6.54 -3.41
CA GLN A 41 10.17 7.66 -3.34
C GLN A 41 10.43 8.03 -1.89
N THR A 42 11.58 7.64 -1.40
CA THR A 42 12.05 7.96 -0.05
C THR A 42 12.77 9.31 -0.02
N GLU A 43 12.80 9.96 1.14
CA GLU A 43 13.48 11.25 1.30
C GLU A 43 15.00 11.13 1.25
N HIS A 44 15.54 10.02 1.76
CA HIS A 44 16.97 9.85 1.97
C HIS A 44 17.65 8.93 0.95
N LEU A 45 16.95 7.92 0.42
CA LEU A 45 17.52 6.92 -0.48
C LEU A 45 17.08 7.11 -1.95
N GLY A 46 16.22 8.10 -2.21
CA GLY A 46 15.63 8.31 -3.53
C GLY A 46 14.59 7.25 -3.89
N GLU A 47 14.56 6.85 -5.16
CA GLU A 47 13.62 5.85 -5.66
C GLU A 47 14.05 4.43 -5.26
N LEU A 48 13.13 3.70 -4.63
CA LEU A 48 13.30 2.32 -4.21
C LEU A 48 12.19 1.45 -4.80
N ALA A 49 12.58 0.32 -5.37
CA ALA A 49 11.69 -0.70 -5.87
C ALA A 49 11.69 -1.92 -4.95
N VAL A 50 10.54 -2.30 -4.43
CA VAL A 50 10.37 -3.51 -3.61
C VAL A 50 9.32 -4.45 -4.22
N PRO A 51 9.50 -5.78 -4.19
CA PRO A 51 8.48 -6.71 -4.65
C PRO A 51 7.19 -6.56 -3.83
N ALA A 52 6.02 -6.56 -4.48
CA ALA A 52 4.74 -6.42 -3.79
C ALA A 52 4.51 -7.53 -2.74
N ALA A 53 5.01 -8.74 -3.00
CA ALA A 53 4.96 -9.87 -2.06
C ALA A 53 5.73 -9.65 -0.73
N LYS A 54 6.69 -8.70 -0.72
CA LYS A 54 7.45 -8.30 0.47
C LYS A 54 6.76 -7.16 1.23
N VAL A 55 5.74 -6.53 0.67
CA VAL A 55 4.96 -5.49 1.33
C VAL A 55 3.82 -6.14 2.11
N SER A 56 3.69 -5.78 3.37
CA SER A 56 2.62 -6.26 4.26
C SER A 56 1.46 -5.29 4.31
N ALA A 57 1.75 -3.99 4.40
CA ALA A 57 0.72 -2.96 4.43
C ALA A 57 1.28 -1.63 3.95
N VAL A 58 0.40 -0.76 3.47
CA VAL A 58 0.71 0.60 3.08
C VAL A 58 -0.32 1.53 3.72
N ARG A 59 0.13 2.62 4.31
CA ARG A 59 -0.74 3.63 4.92
C ARG A 59 -0.49 4.97 4.25
N PHE A 60 -1.53 5.57 3.70
CA PHE A 60 -1.49 6.87 2.99
C PHE A 60 -2.04 8.01 3.84
N GLY A 61 -2.96 7.72 4.76
CA GLY A 61 -3.63 8.73 5.58
C GLY A 61 -2.70 9.40 6.59
N LYS A 62 -2.87 10.71 6.80
CA LYS A 62 -2.32 11.41 7.97
C LYS A 62 -2.79 10.70 9.23
N ALA A 63 -1.90 10.55 10.21
CA ALA A 63 -2.24 10.02 11.51
C ALA A 63 -3.16 11.00 12.27
N GLY A 64 -4.46 10.96 11.96
CA GLY A 64 -5.48 11.64 12.76
C GLY A 64 -5.68 10.91 14.08
N GLN A 65 -5.87 11.65 15.16
CA GLN A 65 -6.26 11.08 16.46
C GLN A 65 -7.63 10.37 16.29
N GLY A 66 -7.69 9.08 16.63
CA GLY A 66 -8.91 8.26 16.62
C GLY A 66 -8.91 7.06 15.67
N VAL A 67 -8.19 7.12 14.54
CA VAL A 67 -8.16 6.01 13.54
C VAL A 67 -6.92 5.12 13.63
N THR A 68 -5.95 5.50 14.47
CA THR A 68 -4.71 4.73 14.63
C THR A 68 -4.96 3.40 15.34
N GLU A 69 -5.81 3.37 16.36
CA GLU A 69 -6.17 2.13 17.08
C GLU A 69 -6.92 1.17 16.15
N SER A 70 -7.97 1.64 15.46
CA SER A 70 -8.70 0.83 14.48
C SER A 70 -7.79 0.28 13.37
N TRP A 71 -6.79 1.06 12.93
CA TRP A 71 -5.80 0.57 11.97
C TRP A 71 -4.93 -0.55 12.53
N LEU A 72 -4.47 -0.41 13.77
CA LEU A 72 -3.68 -1.44 14.45
C LEU A 72 -4.51 -2.72 14.66
N GLU A 73 -5.79 -2.59 14.99
CA GLU A 73 -6.71 -3.73 15.08
C GLU A 73 -6.88 -4.42 13.72
N LEU A 74 -7.06 -3.66 12.63
CA LEU A 74 -7.16 -4.20 11.28
C LEU A 74 -5.87 -4.91 10.84
N LEU A 75 -4.70 -4.40 11.23
CA LEU A 75 -3.41 -5.05 10.99
C LEU A 75 -3.23 -6.37 11.75
N GLY A 76 -3.79 -6.47 12.95
CA GLY A 76 -3.72 -7.68 13.77
C GLY A 76 -4.70 -8.78 13.35
N ARG A 77 -5.72 -8.44 12.54
CA ARG A 77 -6.72 -9.41 12.10
C ARG A 77 -6.18 -10.30 10.98
N PRO A 78 -6.41 -11.63 11.05
CA PRO A 78 -6.10 -12.51 9.94
C PRO A 78 -6.99 -12.16 8.74
N ILE A 79 -6.36 -11.97 7.59
CA ILE A 79 -7.04 -11.72 6.32
C ILE A 79 -6.87 -12.94 5.40
N LYS A 80 -7.84 -13.20 4.53
CA LYS A 80 -7.81 -14.28 3.52
C LYS A 80 -7.51 -13.76 2.11
N ARG A 81 -7.68 -12.45 1.91
CA ARG A 81 -7.53 -11.70 0.66
C ARG A 81 -7.04 -10.29 1.00
N ASP A 82 -6.63 -9.53 -0.01
CA ASP A 82 -6.18 -8.15 0.22
C ASP A 82 -7.32 -7.32 0.80
N ARG A 83 -6.96 -6.33 1.59
CA ARG A 83 -7.90 -5.44 2.27
C ARG A 83 -7.59 -4.00 1.95
N LEU A 84 -8.56 -3.32 1.35
CA LEU A 84 -8.54 -1.88 1.18
C LEU A 84 -9.21 -1.23 2.39
N VAL A 85 -8.49 -0.34 3.08
CA VAL A 85 -9.01 0.40 4.22
C VAL A 85 -9.30 1.84 3.79
N ILE A 86 -10.55 2.25 3.91
CA ILE A 86 -11.03 3.57 3.54
C ILE A 86 -11.39 4.39 4.78
N LEU A 87 -11.10 5.69 4.74
CA LEU A 87 -11.49 6.63 5.78
C LEU A 87 -12.88 7.18 5.46
N LYS A 88 -13.87 6.87 6.30
CA LYS A 88 -15.25 7.37 6.17
C LYS A 88 -15.54 8.34 7.32
N GLY A 89 -15.30 9.63 7.07
CA GLY A 89 -15.45 10.67 8.09
C GLY A 89 -14.39 10.55 9.18
N LYS A 90 -14.75 9.96 10.33
CA LYS A 90 -13.86 9.74 11.48
C LYS A 90 -13.60 8.27 11.79
N THR A 91 -14.13 7.34 10.99
CA THR A 91 -13.98 5.89 11.20
C THR A 91 -13.28 5.23 10.01
N LEU A 92 -12.67 4.08 10.25
CA LEU A 92 -12.10 3.24 9.20
C LEU A 92 -13.13 2.18 8.79
N ASP A 93 -13.34 2.09 7.49
CA ASP A 93 -14.12 1.04 6.85
C ASP A 93 -13.17 0.19 6.00
N TYR A 94 -13.54 -1.04 5.67
CA TYR A 94 -12.66 -1.94 4.93
C TYR A 94 -13.42 -2.79 3.93
N LEU A 95 -12.77 -3.07 2.81
CA LEU A 95 -13.25 -3.94 1.75
C LEU A 95 -12.22 -5.05 1.53
N ASP A 96 -12.68 -6.29 1.51
CA ASP A 96 -11.86 -7.45 1.20
C ASP A 96 -11.98 -7.79 -0.30
N GLY A 97 -10.86 -7.96 -0.99
CA GLY A 97 -10.81 -8.09 -2.45
C GLY A 97 -9.38 -8.28 -2.96
N VAL A 98 -9.09 -7.78 -4.15
CA VAL A 98 -7.74 -7.82 -4.73
C VAL A 98 -7.28 -6.41 -5.06
N VAL A 99 -6.11 -6.03 -4.57
CA VAL A 99 -5.53 -4.72 -4.88
C VAL A 99 -4.76 -4.83 -6.18
N GLY A 100 -5.21 -4.08 -7.19
CA GLY A 100 -4.56 -4.04 -8.50
C GLY A 100 -3.38 -3.08 -8.52
N ALA A 101 -3.64 -1.86 -9.01
CA ALA A 101 -2.64 -0.80 -9.08
C ALA A 101 -2.95 0.34 -8.11
N ILE A 102 -1.92 0.90 -7.50
CA ILE A 102 -2.00 2.10 -6.68
C ILE A 102 -1.25 3.22 -7.39
N THR A 103 -1.95 4.32 -7.67
CA THR A 103 -1.38 5.54 -8.22
C THR A 103 -1.46 6.67 -7.19
N ASP A 104 -0.92 7.85 -7.53
CA ASP A 104 -1.06 9.07 -6.73
C ASP A 104 -2.51 9.60 -6.66
N LYS A 105 -3.40 9.11 -7.53
CA LYS A 105 -4.79 9.57 -7.65
C LYS A 105 -5.81 8.59 -7.07
N HIS A 106 -5.61 7.30 -7.33
CA HIS A 106 -6.59 6.26 -7.01
C HIS A 106 -5.93 4.89 -6.85
N VAL A 107 -6.60 4.02 -6.11
CA VAL A 107 -6.31 2.60 -5.98
C VAL A 107 -7.33 1.83 -6.82
N ASN A 108 -6.85 1.10 -7.83
CA ASN A 108 -7.66 0.10 -8.53
C ASN A 108 -7.85 -1.10 -7.60
N PHE A 109 -9.10 -1.34 -7.24
CA PHE A 109 -9.47 -2.43 -6.34
C PHE A 109 -10.49 -3.32 -7.02
N LEU A 110 -10.21 -4.61 -7.09
CA LEU A 110 -11.09 -5.60 -7.70
C LEU A 110 -11.96 -6.23 -6.62
N LEU A 111 -13.26 -5.95 -6.67
CA LEU A 111 -14.28 -6.44 -5.75
C LEU A 111 -15.24 -7.34 -6.53
N ASP A 112 -15.33 -8.61 -6.14
CA ASP A 112 -16.20 -9.61 -6.81
C ASP A 112 -16.02 -9.76 -8.34
N GLY A 113 -14.87 -9.35 -8.86
CA GLY A 113 -14.58 -9.39 -10.31
C GLY A 113 -14.69 -8.03 -11.00
N ASP A 114 -15.31 -7.04 -10.35
CA ASP A 114 -15.41 -5.68 -10.85
C ASP A 114 -14.22 -4.83 -10.39
N GLU A 115 -13.56 -4.17 -11.34
CA GLU A 115 -12.48 -3.24 -11.04
C GLU A 115 -13.04 -1.85 -10.71
N ILE A 116 -12.88 -1.44 -9.45
CA ILE A 116 -13.40 -0.18 -8.92
C ILE A 116 -12.21 0.75 -8.62
N PRO A 117 -12.09 1.90 -9.31
CA PRO A 117 -11.10 2.91 -8.97
C PRO A 117 -11.54 3.70 -7.73
N VAL A 118 -10.84 3.51 -6.62
CA VAL A 118 -11.12 4.20 -5.35
C VAL A 118 -10.18 5.40 -5.19
N PRO A 119 -10.69 6.64 -5.00
CA PRO A 119 -9.84 7.82 -4.87
C PRO A 119 -8.89 7.70 -3.68
N LEU A 120 -7.60 7.97 -3.87
CA LEU A 120 -6.58 7.84 -2.84
C LEU A 120 -6.89 8.75 -1.62
N SER A 121 -7.57 9.88 -1.85
CA SER A 121 -8.05 10.78 -0.79
C SER A 121 -9.03 10.11 0.20
N ARG A 122 -9.76 9.07 -0.23
CA ARG A 122 -10.62 8.25 0.64
C ARG A 122 -9.91 7.03 1.19
N VAL A 123 -8.78 6.63 0.61
CA VAL A 123 -8.02 5.45 1.05
C VAL A 123 -7.15 5.84 2.22
N TYR A 124 -7.37 5.19 3.36
CA TYR A 124 -6.51 5.35 4.52
C TYR A 124 -5.25 4.48 4.38
N GLY A 125 -5.43 3.25 3.89
CA GLY A 125 -4.35 2.30 3.71
C GLY A 125 -4.81 1.03 3.01
N VAL A 126 -3.85 0.15 2.75
CA VAL A 126 -4.03 -1.16 2.14
C VAL A 126 -3.27 -2.17 2.98
N ILE A 127 -3.87 -3.33 3.22
CA ILE A 127 -3.24 -4.46 3.89
C ILE A 127 -3.24 -5.61 2.89
N PHE A 128 -2.06 -6.07 2.50
CA PHE A 128 -1.91 -7.13 1.50
C PHE A 128 -2.01 -8.48 2.19
N PHE A 129 -2.81 -9.39 1.63
CA PHE A 129 -2.81 -10.76 2.10
C PHE A 129 -1.52 -11.44 1.68
N ARG A 130 -0.89 -12.09 2.65
CA ARG A 130 0.34 -12.85 2.44
C ARG A 130 0.07 -14.27 2.86
N LYS A 131 0.26 -15.21 1.95
CA LYS A 131 0.29 -16.63 2.31
C LYS A 131 1.50 -16.82 3.26
N PRO A 132 1.29 -17.26 4.51
CA PRO A 132 2.40 -17.54 5.42
C PRO A 132 3.22 -18.68 4.81
N GLY A 133 4.41 -18.36 4.28
CA GLY A 133 5.26 -19.36 3.61
C GLY A 133 5.99 -18.90 2.35
N GLY A 134 5.80 -17.66 1.88
CA GLY A 134 6.58 -17.10 0.77
C GLY A 134 8.04 -16.78 1.13
N ARG A 135 8.83 -17.77 1.56
CA ARG A 135 10.30 -17.70 1.55
C ARG A 135 10.72 -17.59 0.09
N THR A 136 10.99 -16.37 -0.39
CA THR A 136 11.86 -16.20 -1.55
C THR A 136 13.22 -16.73 -1.11
N ARG A 137 13.50 -17.98 -1.44
CA ARG A 137 14.80 -18.62 -1.28
C ARG A 137 15.71 -17.99 -2.33
N GLY A 138 16.31 -16.87 -1.97
CA GLY A 138 17.40 -16.24 -2.71
C GLY A 138 18.69 -16.52 -1.98
N THR A 139 19.29 -17.67 -2.29
CA THR A 139 20.64 -18.11 -1.94
C THR A 139 21.03 -19.07 -3.07
N ALA A 140 22.18 -19.04 -3.68
CA ALA A 140 23.32 -18.14 -3.76
C ALA A 140 24.02 -18.53 -5.08
#